data_AF-A0A380AJZ6-F1
#
_entry.id   AF-A0A380AJZ6-F1
#
_cell.length_a   1.000
_cell.length_b   1.000
_cell.length_c   1.000
_cell.angle_alpha   90.00
_cell.angle_beta   90.00
_cell.angle_gamma   90.00
#
_symmetry.space_group_name_H-M   'P 1'
#
loop_
_entity.id
_entity.type
_entity.pdbx_description
1 polymer ?
#
loop_
_entity_poly.entity_id
_entity_poly.type
_entity_poly.pdbx_seq_one_letter_code
_entity_poly.pdbx_strand_id
1 'polypeptide(L)'
;MKPIRDLCINGRRYPVVEENIMLRLNGAGTGFITINAADNTPPLRGKPVELSIGYNDQPVKWFSGYVESDSCTGRGLHKLMVREAAAILQYPLNISMQHPTLKQVAGHIEGNTGLRIQLPKAGYTTTPVPHLTHNGNGYQLMAMLGRIFSIPDYVWYPSVDGIIYAGSFADCRFAKRPARLPVDITRGDHGANGWTIQTIPMMRPGVVMNDHRINQVQLQGDSMIISWSDGRQSPVQRQIETLYPEIGNKTHLPRMGRVISPTENTTQGDLHDEFRPRYAVNVQLLDENGTPDKNTPVYNAVPVPVPMAGNESGIFQYPPPGTIVTLAHVDGRPDKPIITGTHASGQSLPGIKPGEQLQQQRAEVFQRVHTDGTWQRETDQVIREKSTDRIIQNTTETRTSTTRNITVKANNTITVLGTHKLMSGHIQHIADGDYAVAATKKLIQHADSAELDVTHQWQTSTESTTHNVAKTLEEKIGRIKKSVAGQMQQIIAPQVWFGSNTINTLNLMLDLCDTVQQLAQLTAQHTHTNNGSSQPTNSGSIDTVASMAGNLKAKYSTVIKQ
;
A
#
# COMPACT_ATOMS: atom_id res chain seq x y z
N MET A 1 -14.08 45.89 -60.42
CA MET A 1 -13.65 47.07 -59.65
C MET A 1 -12.39 46.69 -58.90
N LYS A 2 -11.34 47.54 -58.87
CA LYS A 2 -10.12 47.21 -58.11
C LYS A 2 -10.31 47.58 -56.64
N PRO A 3 -9.90 46.71 -55.69
CA PRO A 3 -9.96 47.03 -54.27
C PRO A 3 -8.97 48.15 -53.92
N ILE A 4 -9.44 49.10 -53.10
CA ILE A 4 -8.63 50.17 -52.50
C ILE A 4 -7.82 49.56 -51.35
N ARG A 5 -6.55 49.97 -51.23
CA ARG A 5 -5.64 49.58 -50.15
C ARG A 5 -5.21 50.83 -49.39
N ASP A 6 -5.53 50.89 -48.10
CA ASP A 6 -5.01 51.90 -47.18
C ASP A 6 -4.05 51.20 -46.21
N LEU A 7 -2.75 51.40 -46.43
CA LEU A 7 -1.70 50.85 -45.59
C LEU A 7 -1.15 51.95 -44.70
N CYS A 8 -1.30 51.75 -43.39
CA CYS A 8 -0.73 52.61 -42.35
C CYS A 8 0.37 51.85 -41.60
N ILE A 9 1.57 52.40 -41.57
CA ILE A 9 2.69 51.88 -40.76
C ILE A 9 3.12 52.98 -39.80
N ASN A 10 3.05 52.69 -38.50
CA ASN A 10 3.39 53.65 -37.44
C ASN A 10 2.71 55.03 -37.58
N GLY A 11 1.44 55.05 -37.99
CA GLY A 11 0.67 56.29 -38.19
C GLY A 11 0.93 57.03 -39.51
N ARG A 12 1.78 56.50 -40.41
CA ARG A 12 2.06 57.07 -41.73
C ARG A 12 1.53 56.19 -42.85
N ARG A 13 0.96 56.80 -43.89
CA ARG A 13 0.44 56.10 -45.07
C ARG A 13 1.54 55.80 -46.07
N TYR A 14 1.55 54.59 -46.62
CA TYR A 14 2.50 54.14 -47.63
C TYR A 14 1.78 53.57 -48.86
N PRO A 15 2.21 53.90 -50.09
CA PRO A 15 1.70 53.25 -51.30
C PRO A 15 2.09 51.76 -51.34
N VAL A 16 1.10 50.89 -51.48
CA VAL A 16 1.29 49.44 -51.64
C VAL A 16 1.56 49.12 -53.11
N VAL A 17 2.66 48.43 -53.38
CA VAL A 17 3.02 47.93 -54.72
C VAL A 17 2.50 46.51 -54.91
N GLU A 18 2.70 45.66 -53.90
CA GLU A 18 2.31 44.25 -53.92
C GLU A 18 2.00 43.79 -52.50
N GLU A 19 0.99 42.95 -52.34
CA GLU A 19 0.69 42.29 -51.07
C GLU A 19 0.37 40.81 -51.29
N ASN A 20 0.88 39.98 -50.39
CA ASN A 20 0.52 38.59 -50.27
C ASN A 20 0.44 38.22 -48.79
N ILE A 21 -0.78 38.19 -48.26
CA ILE A 21 -1.02 38.02 -46.82
C ILE A 21 -1.97 36.86 -46.60
N MET A 22 -1.55 35.93 -45.75
CA MET A 22 -2.29 34.74 -45.37
C MET A 22 -2.87 34.90 -43.97
N LEU A 23 -4.18 34.79 -43.82
CA LEU A 23 -4.85 34.62 -42.52
C LEU A 23 -5.22 33.16 -42.33
N ARG A 24 -5.11 32.64 -41.09
CA ARG A 24 -5.41 31.24 -40.76
C ARG A 24 -6.33 31.14 -39.55
N LEU A 25 -7.20 30.13 -39.56
CA LEU A 25 -7.91 29.67 -38.37
C LEU A 25 -6.93 28.88 -37.52
N ASN A 26 -6.92 29.07 -36.21
CA ASN A 26 -5.97 28.46 -35.28
C ASN A 26 -4.49 28.78 -35.55
N GLY A 27 -4.21 29.96 -36.12
CA GLY A 27 -2.85 30.42 -36.39
C GLY A 27 -2.77 31.94 -36.50
N ALA A 28 -1.56 32.47 -36.47
CA ALA A 28 -1.35 33.89 -36.77
C ALA A 28 -1.26 34.10 -38.29
N GLY A 29 -1.83 35.21 -38.76
CA GLY A 29 -1.67 35.67 -40.11
C GLY A 29 -0.24 36.13 -40.38
N THR A 30 0.24 35.82 -41.58
CA THR A 30 1.62 36.12 -42.01
C THR A 30 1.63 36.47 -43.50
N GLY A 31 2.54 37.33 -43.92
CA GLY A 31 2.64 37.70 -45.33
C GLY A 31 3.79 38.60 -45.63
N PHE A 32 3.80 39.12 -46.86
CA PHE A 32 4.67 40.21 -47.27
C PHE A 32 3.88 41.35 -47.90
N ILE A 33 4.37 42.56 -47.70
CA ILE A 33 3.88 43.79 -48.33
C ILE A 33 5.08 44.52 -48.91
N THR A 34 5.04 44.82 -50.20
CA THR A 34 6.04 45.66 -50.86
C THR A 34 5.50 47.08 -50.94
N ILE A 35 6.26 48.04 -50.41
CA ILE A 35 5.90 49.46 -50.42
C ILE A 35 6.90 50.30 -51.20
N ASN A 36 6.47 51.46 -51.68
CA ASN A 36 7.35 52.52 -52.14
C ASN A 36 7.56 53.54 -51.01
N ALA A 37 8.80 53.74 -50.58
CA ALA A 37 9.18 54.64 -49.50
C ALA A 37 10.35 55.53 -49.95
N ALA A 38 10.41 56.76 -49.45
CA ALA A 38 11.51 57.67 -49.76
C ALA A 38 12.85 57.07 -49.26
N ASP A 39 13.94 57.30 -49.98
CA ASP A 39 15.26 56.68 -49.71
C ASP A 39 15.82 56.93 -48.30
N ASN A 40 15.31 57.94 -47.60
CA ASN A 40 15.66 58.30 -46.23
C ASN A 40 14.69 57.73 -45.16
N THR A 41 13.82 56.77 -45.53
CA THR A 41 12.88 56.14 -44.60
C THR A 41 13.64 55.26 -43.59
N PRO A 42 13.48 55.49 -42.27
CA PRO A 42 14.11 54.64 -41.27
C PRO A 42 13.53 53.21 -41.33
N PRO A 43 14.29 52.18 -40.88
CA PRO A 43 13.81 50.81 -40.87
C PRO A 43 12.46 50.66 -40.17
N LEU A 44 11.53 49.99 -40.83
CA LEU A 44 10.15 49.82 -40.35
C LEU A 44 9.99 48.58 -39.46
N ARG A 45 11.05 47.81 -39.23
CA ARG A 45 11.03 46.62 -38.36
C ARG A 45 10.50 46.97 -36.96
N GLY A 46 9.60 46.12 -36.46
CA GLY A 46 8.94 46.26 -35.16
C GLY A 46 7.83 47.31 -35.11
N LYS A 47 7.58 48.04 -36.20
CA LYS A 47 6.50 49.03 -36.25
C LYS A 47 5.13 48.38 -36.47
N PRO A 48 4.06 48.92 -35.87
CA PRO A 48 2.71 48.44 -36.11
C PRO A 48 2.29 48.71 -37.55
N VAL A 49 1.58 47.77 -38.16
CA VAL A 49 1.06 47.83 -39.52
C VAL A 49 -0.43 47.53 -39.52
N GLU A 50 -1.18 48.37 -40.22
CA GLU A 50 -2.61 48.18 -40.46
C GLU A 50 -2.86 48.28 -41.97
N LEU A 51 -3.45 47.23 -42.55
CA LEU A 51 -3.91 47.22 -43.93
C LEU A 51 -5.43 47.17 -43.94
N SER A 52 -6.04 48.18 -44.54
CA SER A 52 -7.48 48.23 -44.80
C SER A 52 -7.74 48.00 -46.29
N ILE A 53 -8.73 47.17 -46.60
CA ILE A 53 -9.14 46.87 -47.97
C ILE A 53 -10.63 47.15 -48.15
N GLY A 54 -11.04 47.60 -49.33
CA GLY A 54 -12.46 47.87 -49.61
C GLY A 54 -12.72 48.37 -51.01
N TYR A 55 -13.95 48.84 -51.23
CA TYR A 55 -14.41 49.44 -52.48
C TYR A 55 -15.09 50.78 -52.17
N ASN A 56 -15.25 51.65 -53.17
CA ASN A 56 -16.02 52.90 -53.08
C ASN A 56 -15.62 53.81 -51.89
N ASP A 57 -14.30 54.00 -51.68
CA ASP A 57 -13.72 54.82 -50.61
C ASP A 57 -14.13 54.42 -49.17
N GLN A 58 -14.58 53.18 -48.97
CA GLN A 58 -14.84 52.61 -47.64
C GLN A 58 -13.96 51.38 -47.35
N PRO A 59 -12.65 51.56 -47.14
CA PRO A 59 -11.78 50.46 -46.73
C PRO A 59 -12.07 50.05 -45.28
N VAL A 60 -12.13 48.75 -45.03
CA VAL A 60 -12.25 48.17 -43.68
C VAL A 60 -10.95 47.50 -43.28
N LYS A 61 -10.60 47.57 -41.99
CA LYS A 61 -9.37 46.96 -41.45
C LYS A 61 -9.38 45.45 -41.71
N TRP A 62 -8.40 44.99 -42.48
CA TRP A 62 -8.29 43.59 -42.87
C TRP A 62 -7.10 42.89 -42.21
N PHE A 63 -5.98 43.57 -42.05
CA PHE A 63 -4.82 43.02 -41.35
C PHE A 63 -4.32 44.03 -40.33
N SER A 64 -3.98 43.54 -39.13
CA SER A 64 -3.40 44.33 -38.05
C SER A 64 -2.28 43.51 -37.41
N GLY A 65 -1.10 44.11 -37.30
CA GLY A 65 0.08 43.39 -36.86
C GLY A 65 1.30 44.27 -36.76
N TYR A 66 2.47 43.67 -36.98
CA TYR A 66 3.74 44.38 -36.99
C TYR A 66 4.64 43.91 -38.15
N VAL A 67 5.64 44.73 -38.46
CA VAL A 67 6.69 44.40 -39.43
C VAL A 67 7.75 43.54 -38.74
N GLU A 68 7.86 42.27 -39.10
CA GLU A 68 8.85 41.32 -38.58
C GLU A 68 10.26 41.60 -39.14
N SER A 69 10.33 41.89 -40.44
CA SER A 69 11.56 42.24 -41.14
C SER A 69 11.30 43.25 -42.24
N ASP A 70 12.28 44.13 -42.47
CA ASP A 70 12.27 45.14 -43.53
C ASP A 70 13.50 44.93 -44.41
N SER A 71 13.28 44.61 -45.69
CA SER A 71 14.34 44.42 -46.67
C SER A 71 14.25 45.50 -47.75
N CYS A 72 15.21 46.42 -47.76
CA CYS A 72 15.31 47.43 -48.81
C CYS A 72 15.88 46.80 -50.08
N THR A 73 15.11 46.89 -51.16
CA THR A 73 15.54 46.55 -52.51
C THR A 73 15.87 47.86 -53.20
N GLY A 74 17.15 48.09 -53.55
CA GLY A 74 17.63 49.38 -54.06
C GLY A 74 16.74 49.94 -55.17
N ARG A 75 16.34 51.22 -55.04
CA ARG A 75 15.29 52.01 -55.78
C ARG A 75 14.05 52.38 -54.92
N GLY A 76 14.18 52.63 -53.62
CA GLY A 76 13.06 53.09 -52.79
C GLY A 76 11.94 52.05 -52.54
N LEU A 77 12.19 50.77 -52.82
CA LEU A 77 11.23 49.68 -52.57
C LEU A 77 11.61 48.92 -51.30
N HIS A 78 10.66 48.74 -50.40
CA HIS A 78 10.84 47.96 -49.17
C HIS A 78 9.92 46.74 -49.19
N LYS A 79 10.51 45.55 -49.08
CA LYS A 79 9.76 44.30 -48.90
C LYS A 79 9.65 44.00 -47.40
N LEU A 80 8.45 44.17 -46.87
CA LEU A 80 8.14 44.00 -45.46
C LEU A 80 7.56 42.61 -45.23
N MET A 81 8.16 41.82 -44.35
CA MET A 81 7.49 40.64 -43.81
C MET A 81 6.59 41.10 -42.66
N VAL A 82 5.31 40.78 -42.72
CA VAL A 82 4.32 41.22 -41.72
C VAL A 82 3.70 40.02 -41.03
N ARG A 83 3.40 40.18 -39.74
CA ARG A 83 2.73 39.15 -38.93
C ARG A 83 1.68 39.78 -38.01
N GLU A 84 0.59 39.06 -37.78
CA GLU A 84 -0.36 39.44 -36.73
C GLU A 84 0.31 39.34 -35.34
N ALA A 85 -0.17 40.12 -34.37
CA ALA A 85 0.37 40.10 -33.00
C ALA A 85 0.41 38.69 -32.38
N ALA A 86 -0.55 37.83 -32.75
CA ALA A 86 -0.59 36.43 -32.33
C ALA A 86 0.66 35.61 -32.72
N ALA A 87 1.53 36.11 -33.62
CA ALA A 87 2.81 35.48 -33.93
C ALA A 87 3.76 35.41 -32.73
N ILE A 88 3.57 36.22 -31.69
CA ILE A 88 4.33 36.12 -30.44
C ILE A 88 4.14 34.73 -29.76
N LEU A 89 3.06 34.01 -30.08
CA LEU A 89 2.82 32.64 -29.62
C LEU A 89 3.82 31.61 -30.19
N GLN A 90 4.68 31.98 -31.13
CA GLN A 90 5.78 31.12 -31.59
C GLN A 90 6.88 30.95 -30.54
N TYR A 91 6.98 31.88 -29.59
CA TYR A 91 7.96 31.85 -28.51
C TYR A 91 7.47 30.99 -27.33
N PRO A 92 8.40 30.52 -26.46
CA PRO A 92 8.06 29.70 -25.30
C PRO A 92 7.00 30.37 -24.42
N LEU A 93 5.96 29.62 -24.06
CA LEU A 93 4.89 30.05 -23.18
C LEU A 93 4.54 28.90 -22.24
N ASN A 94 5.39 28.73 -21.23
CA ASN A 94 5.28 27.63 -20.28
C ASN A 94 4.23 27.95 -19.21
N ILE A 95 3.56 26.90 -18.74
CA ILE A 95 2.53 27.02 -17.71
C ILE A 95 2.49 25.75 -16.87
N SER A 96 2.35 25.91 -15.56
CA SER A 96 2.14 24.83 -14.61
C SER A 96 1.21 25.35 -13.52
N MET A 97 -0.05 24.93 -13.55
CA MET A 97 -1.09 25.39 -12.64
C MET A 97 -1.90 24.21 -12.10
N GLN A 98 -2.26 24.29 -10.82
CA GLN A 98 -3.24 23.37 -10.20
C GLN A 98 -4.62 24.03 -10.23
N HIS A 99 -5.64 23.24 -10.57
CA HIS A 99 -7.03 23.70 -10.62
C HIS A 99 -7.33 24.94 -11.52
N PRO A 100 -6.63 25.18 -12.65
CA PRO A 100 -6.89 26.37 -13.46
C PRO A 100 -8.22 26.26 -14.20
N THR A 101 -8.86 27.41 -14.40
CA THR A 101 -9.95 27.63 -15.36
C THR A 101 -9.40 28.16 -16.68
N LEU A 102 -10.13 28.00 -17.79
CA LEU A 102 -9.71 28.56 -19.08
C LEU A 102 -9.52 30.09 -18.98
N LYS A 103 -10.32 30.76 -18.15
CA LYS A 103 -10.18 32.19 -17.85
C LYS A 103 -8.83 32.54 -17.23
N GLN A 104 -8.33 31.74 -16.30
CA GLN A 104 -7.01 31.94 -15.68
C GLN A 104 -5.89 31.66 -16.69
N VAL A 105 -6.04 30.64 -17.53
CA VAL A 105 -5.07 30.35 -18.59
C VAL A 105 -5.03 31.48 -19.63
N ALA A 106 -6.19 32.01 -20.01
CA ALA A 106 -6.28 33.19 -20.86
C ALA A 106 -5.53 34.37 -20.22
N GLY A 107 -5.79 34.67 -18.93
CA GLY A 107 -5.06 35.71 -18.20
C GLY A 107 -3.54 35.49 -18.13
N HIS A 108 -3.09 34.24 -18.03
CA HIS A 108 -1.66 33.90 -18.11
C HIS A 108 -1.08 34.22 -19.49
N ILE A 109 -1.78 33.84 -20.56
CA ILE A 109 -1.34 34.16 -21.92
C ILE A 109 -1.30 35.69 -22.10
N GLU A 110 -2.34 36.41 -21.68
CA GLU A 110 -2.38 37.87 -21.76
C GLU A 110 -1.21 38.51 -21.00
N GLY A 111 -0.96 38.09 -19.75
CA GLY A 111 0.09 38.64 -18.90
C GLY A 111 1.51 38.42 -19.43
N ASN A 112 1.76 37.31 -20.13
CA ASN A 112 3.09 36.97 -20.66
C ASN A 112 3.33 37.48 -22.09
N THR A 113 2.28 37.72 -22.86
CA THR A 113 2.40 38.07 -24.29
C THR A 113 1.92 39.48 -24.63
N GLY A 114 1.16 40.12 -23.73
CA GLY A 114 0.47 41.37 -24.02
C GLY A 114 -0.72 41.23 -24.97
N LEU A 115 -1.04 40.01 -25.42
CA LEU A 115 -2.24 39.73 -26.21
C LEU A 115 -3.50 39.93 -25.35
N ARG A 116 -4.64 40.07 -26.02
CA ARG A 116 -5.96 40.04 -25.38
C ARG A 116 -6.73 38.83 -25.87
N ILE A 117 -7.33 38.08 -24.95
CA ILE A 117 -8.09 36.86 -25.24
C ILE A 117 -9.54 37.07 -24.84
N GLN A 118 -10.43 36.97 -25.83
CA GLN A 118 -11.86 36.96 -25.64
C GLN A 118 -12.36 35.51 -25.56
N LEU A 119 -12.96 35.17 -24.42
CA LEU A 119 -13.65 33.90 -24.20
C LEU A 119 -15.17 34.08 -24.37
N PRO A 120 -15.90 33.05 -24.86
CA PRO A 120 -17.36 33.08 -24.93
C PRO A 120 -17.99 32.96 -23.53
N LYS A 121 -19.29 33.29 -23.43
CA LYS A 121 -20.08 33.07 -22.21
C LYS A 121 -20.54 31.60 -22.13
N ALA A 122 -19.61 30.68 -21.86
CA ALA A 122 -19.89 29.25 -21.78
C ALA A 122 -19.32 28.62 -20.48
N GLY A 123 -19.97 27.57 -19.97
CA GLY A 123 -19.63 26.95 -18.68
C GLY A 123 -18.22 26.38 -18.59
N TYR A 124 -17.67 25.87 -19.69
CA TYR A 124 -16.30 25.34 -19.76
C TYR A 124 -15.24 26.42 -19.49
N THR A 125 -15.56 27.71 -19.64
CA THR A 125 -14.59 28.80 -19.46
C THR A 125 -14.17 29.01 -17.99
N THR A 126 -15.04 28.60 -17.06
CA THR A 126 -14.89 28.78 -15.61
C THR A 126 -14.84 27.47 -14.83
N THR A 127 -14.94 26.33 -15.52
CA THR A 127 -14.85 25.01 -14.87
C THR A 127 -13.35 24.70 -14.63
N PRO A 128 -12.92 24.46 -13.39
CA PRO A 128 -11.51 24.14 -13.11
C PRO A 128 -11.15 22.73 -13.55
N VAL A 129 -9.94 22.55 -14.08
CA VAL A 129 -9.36 21.23 -14.43
C VAL A 129 -8.32 20.82 -13.39
N PRO A 130 -8.08 19.52 -13.09
CA PRO A 130 -7.18 19.12 -12.00
C PRO A 130 -5.77 19.73 -12.07
N HIS A 131 -5.17 19.70 -13.26
CA HIS A 131 -3.84 20.26 -13.52
C HIS A 131 -3.72 20.70 -14.98
N LEU A 132 -2.91 21.71 -15.23
CA LEU A 132 -2.45 22.07 -16.57
C LEU A 132 -0.94 22.26 -16.50
N THR A 133 -0.20 21.44 -17.27
CA THR A 133 1.23 21.62 -17.47
C THR A 133 1.52 21.66 -18.96
N HIS A 134 2.33 22.63 -19.37
CA HIS A 134 2.80 22.77 -20.75
C HIS A 134 4.20 23.39 -20.75
N ASN A 135 5.09 22.78 -21.53
CA ASN A 135 6.44 23.26 -21.77
C ASN A 135 6.66 23.25 -23.29
N GLY A 136 6.65 24.44 -23.89
CA GLY A 136 6.63 24.60 -25.33
C GLY A 136 6.19 26.00 -25.73
N ASN A 137 5.84 26.20 -26.99
CA ASN A 137 5.41 27.51 -27.47
C ASN A 137 3.91 27.76 -27.23
N GLY A 138 3.49 29.02 -27.37
CA GLY A 138 2.10 29.43 -27.23
C GLY A 138 1.14 28.77 -28.23
N TYR A 139 1.58 28.43 -29.44
CA TYR A 139 0.72 27.71 -30.40
C TYR A 139 0.35 26.31 -29.90
N GLN A 140 1.32 25.59 -29.34
CA GLN A 140 1.08 24.28 -28.75
C GLN A 140 0.16 24.40 -27.53
N LEU A 141 0.35 25.43 -26.70
CA LEU A 141 -0.55 25.71 -25.58
C LEU A 141 -1.98 25.93 -26.08
N MET A 142 -2.19 26.80 -27.07
CA MET A 142 -3.51 27.07 -27.63
C MET A 142 -4.15 25.80 -28.20
N ALA A 143 -3.39 24.98 -28.93
CA ALA A 143 -3.90 23.75 -29.53
C ALA A 143 -4.42 22.73 -28.50
N MET A 144 -3.81 22.65 -27.32
CA MET A 144 -4.24 21.71 -26.27
C MET A 144 -5.43 22.19 -25.43
N LEU A 145 -5.76 23.49 -25.43
CA LEU A 145 -6.82 24.04 -24.56
C LEU A 145 -8.18 23.39 -24.83
N GLY A 146 -8.50 23.13 -26.11
CA GLY A 146 -9.73 22.46 -26.48
C GLY A 146 -9.90 21.10 -25.80
N ARG A 147 -8.82 20.31 -25.75
CA ARG A 147 -8.80 19.00 -25.12
C ARG A 147 -8.84 19.10 -23.59
N ILE A 148 -7.99 19.95 -23.01
CA ILE A 148 -7.84 20.08 -21.55
C ILE A 148 -9.14 20.53 -20.89
N PHE A 149 -9.86 21.47 -21.51
CA PHE A 149 -11.12 22.01 -20.98
C PHE A 149 -12.36 21.34 -21.61
N SER A 150 -12.18 20.24 -22.34
CA SER A 150 -13.25 19.48 -23.00
C SER A 150 -14.18 20.39 -23.85
N ILE A 151 -13.60 21.33 -24.59
CA ILE A 151 -14.33 22.31 -25.43
C ILE A 151 -14.68 21.66 -26.77
N PRO A 152 -15.97 21.54 -27.14
CA PRO A 152 -16.38 20.95 -28.41
C PRO A 152 -16.00 21.84 -29.58
N ASP A 153 -15.46 21.27 -30.67
CA ASP A 153 -15.02 21.98 -31.88
C ASP A 153 -14.23 23.27 -31.57
N TYR A 154 -13.17 23.13 -30.78
CA TYR A 154 -12.36 24.25 -30.32
C TYR A 154 -11.66 24.98 -31.47
N VAL A 155 -11.79 26.31 -31.47
CA VAL A 155 -11.12 27.22 -32.40
C VAL A 155 -10.56 28.44 -31.67
N TRP A 156 -9.54 29.04 -32.27
CA TRP A 156 -9.05 30.35 -31.90
C TRP A 156 -8.63 31.14 -33.14
N TYR A 157 -8.81 32.46 -33.11
CA TYR A 157 -8.40 33.34 -34.21
C TYR A 157 -8.22 34.79 -33.75
N PRO A 158 -7.25 35.52 -34.32
CA PRO A 158 -7.16 36.98 -34.12
C PRO A 158 -8.32 37.72 -34.81
N SER A 159 -8.94 38.66 -34.09
CA SER A 159 -9.84 39.64 -34.67
C SER A 159 -9.06 40.79 -35.31
N VAL A 160 -9.78 41.63 -36.07
CA VAL A 160 -9.22 42.79 -36.78
C VAL A 160 -8.57 43.80 -35.83
N ASP A 161 -9.03 43.83 -34.58
CA ASP A 161 -8.55 44.70 -33.51
C ASP A 161 -7.40 44.07 -32.69
N GLY A 162 -6.92 42.89 -33.11
CA GLY A 162 -5.85 42.15 -32.43
C GLY A 162 -6.30 41.30 -31.23
N ILE A 163 -7.57 41.38 -30.82
CA ILE A 163 -8.14 40.52 -29.77
C ILE A 163 -8.31 39.10 -30.32
N ILE A 164 -7.78 38.10 -29.63
CA ILE A 164 -7.88 36.69 -29.99
C ILE A 164 -9.13 36.09 -29.38
N TYR A 165 -10.02 35.54 -30.21
CA TYR A 165 -11.08 34.66 -29.72
C TYR A 165 -10.52 33.27 -29.42
N ALA A 166 -10.94 32.64 -28.34
CA ALA A 166 -10.66 31.23 -28.05
C ALA A 166 -11.88 30.53 -27.40
N GLY A 167 -12.38 29.46 -28.01
CA GLY A 167 -13.58 28.76 -27.53
C GLY A 167 -14.16 27.79 -28.56
N SER A 168 -15.36 27.27 -28.30
CA SER A 168 -16.07 26.41 -29.25
C SER A 168 -16.46 27.19 -30.50
N PHE A 169 -16.37 26.58 -31.68
CA PHE A 169 -16.85 27.18 -32.92
C PHE A 169 -18.33 27.60 -32.83
N ALA A 170 -19.18 26.81 -32.17
CA ALA A 170 -20.60 27.13 -31.99
C ALA A 170 -20.84 28.45 -31.24
N ASP A 171 -19.89 28.83 -30.37
CA ASP A 171 -19.93 30.07 -29.59
C ASP A 171 -19.26 31.25 -30.32
N CYS A 172 -18.60 31.02 -31.46
CA CYS A 172 -17.90 32.05 -32.20
C CYS A 172 -18.86 32.85 -33.10
N ARG A 173 -18.41 34.01 -33.58
CA ARG A 173 -19.23 34.91 -34.41
C ARG A 173 -19.62 34.32 -35.77
N PHE A 174 -18.83 33.38 -36.28
CA PHE A 174 -18.98 32.85 -37.63
C PHE A 174 -20.05 31.75 -37.73
N ALA A 175 -20.24 30.95 -36.67
CA ALA A 175 -21.23 29.87 -36.66
C ALA A 175 -22.67 30.36 -36.91
N LYS A 176 -22.97 31.61 -36.60
CA LYS A 176 -24.30 32.22 -36.74
C LYS A 176 -24.50 32.99 -38.04
N ARG A 177 -23.52 33.00 -38.95
CA ARG A 177 -23.51 33.83 -40.17
C ARG A 177 -22.91 33.11 -41.38
N PRO A 178 -23.54 32.01 -41.86
CA PRO A 178 -23.10 31.38 -43.09
C PRO A 178 -23.27 32.32 -44.28
N ALA A 179 -22.33 32.31 -45.20
CA ALA A 179 -22.36 33.08 -46.43
C ALA A 179 -22.61 32.16 -47.63
N ARG A 180 -23.32 32.66 -48.64
CA ARG A 180 -23.46 31.99 -49.94
C ARG A 180 -22.92 32.90 -51.03
N LEU A 181 -22.04 32.35 -51.89
CA LEU A 181 -21.57 33.04 -53.09
C LEU A 181 -22.13 32.33 -54.33
N PRO A 182 -22.62 33.09 -55.34
CA PRO A 182 -22.87 32.57 -56.67
C PRO A 182 -21.60 31.92 -57.24
N VAL A 183 -21.75 30.72 -57.82
CA VAL A 183 -20.63 29.92 -58.36
C VAL A 183 -19.82 30.71 -59.41
N ASP A 184 -20.47 31.59 -60.17
CA ASP A 184 -19.85 32.37 -61.25
C ASP A 184 -18.81 33.42 -60.80
N ILE A 185 -18.73 33.73 -59.51
CA ILE A 185 -17.75 34.70 -58.95
C ILE A 185 -16.41 34.01 -58.62
N THR A 186 -16.34 32.69 -58.71
CA THR A 186 -15.10 31.92 -58.55
C THR A 186 -14.27 32.03 -59.82
N ARG A 187 -13.07 32.61 -59.72
CA ARG A 187 -12.16 32.91 -60.85
C ARG A 187 -11.28 31.72 -61.26
N GLY A 188 -11.42 30.56 -60.60
CA GLY A 188 -10.69 29.34 -60.88
C GLY A 188 -10.55 28.46 -59.64
N ASP A 189 -10.68 27.15 -59.83
CA ASP A 189 -10.53 26.15 -58.77
C ASP A 189 -9.06 25.98 -58.38
N HIS A 190 -8.74 26.21 -57.10
CA HIS A 190 -7.47 25.79 -56.50
C HIS A 190 -7.65 24.35 -55.99
N GLY A 191 -7.72 23.39 -56.92
CA GLY A 191 -7.95 21.98 -56.60
C GLY A 191 -9.31 21.73 -55.91
N ALA A 192 -9.48 20.55 -55.30
CA ALA A 192 -10.77 20.13 -54.74
C ALA A 192 -11.27 20.93 -53.52
N ASN A 193 -10.38 21.65 -52.80
CA ASN A 193 -10.67 22.23 -51.48
C ASN A 193 -10.30 23.72 -51.36
N GLY A 194 -10.32 24.46 -52.47
CA GLY A 194 -10.03 25.89 -52.47
C GLY A 194 -10.56 26.64 -53.68
N TRP A 195 -10.93 27.89 -53.47
CA TRP A 195 -11.46 28.79 -54.50
C TRP A 195 -10.65 30.07 -54.59
N THR A 196 -10.42 30.56 -55.81
CA THR A 196 -10.02 31.94 -56.04
C THR A 196 -11.26 32.80 -56.21
N ILE A 197 -11.43 33.80 -55.36
CA ILE A 197 -12.57 34.73 -55.37
C ILE A 197 -12.08 36.18 -55.53
N GLN A 198 -12.98 37.07 -55.91
CA GLN A 198 -12.73 38.51 -55.77
C GLN A 198 -12.46 38.87 -54.31
N THR A 199 -11.69 39.93 -54.09
CA THR A 199 -11.43 40.45 -52.74
C THR A 199 -12.75 40.79 -52.03
N ILE A 200 -13.08 40.06 -50.96
CA ILE A 200 -14.23 40.34 -50.10
C ILE A 200 -13.68 40.83 -48.75
N PRO A 201 -13.80 42.13 -48.42
CA PRO A 201 -13.16 42.71 -47.23
C PRO A 201 -13.55 42.06 -45.89
N MET A 202 -14.74 41.45 -45.83
CA MET A 202 -15.23 40.76 -44.63
C MET A 202 -14.81 39.29 -44.55
N MET A 203 -14.13 38.76 -45.57
CA MET A 203 -13.72 37.36 -45.62
C MET A 203 -12.64 37.07 -44.57
N ARG A 204 -12.88 36.04 -43.74
CA ARG A 204 -12.01 35.66 -42.63
C ARG A 204 -11.94 34.15 -42.48
N PRO A 205 -10.82 33.61 -41.97
CA PRO A 205 -10.80 32.23 -41.51
C PRO A 205 -11.86 32.01 -40.43
N GLY A 206 -12.61 30.92 -40.56
CA GLY A 206 -13.77 30.58 -39.72
C GLY A 206 -15.13 30.86 -40.37
N VAL A 207 -15.22 31.70 -41.41
CA VAL A 207 -16.47 31.90 -42.16
C VAL A 207 -16.92 30.57 -42.77
N VAL A 208 -18.20 30.22 -42.62
CA VAL A 208 -18.82 29.10 -43.32
C VAL A 208 -19.36 29.63 -44.64
N MET A 209 -18.84 29.15 -45.77
CA MET A 209 -19.20 29.60 -47.09
C MET A 209 -19.57 28.42 -47.97
N ASN A 210 -20.77 28.45 -48.56
CA ASN A 210 -21.29 27.34 -49.39
C ASN A 210 -21.08 25.98 -48.69
N ASP A 211 -21.45 25.92 -47.40
CA ASP A 211 -21.35 24.75 -46.52
C ASP A 211 -19.92 24.28 -46.17
N HIS A 212 -18.89 25.00 -46.59
CA HIS A 212 -17.49 24.75 -46.23
C HIS A 212 -16.97 25.78 -45.21
N ARG A 213 -16.36 25.31 -44.12
CA ARG A 213 -15.71 26.18 -43.12
C ARG A 213 -14.31 26.57 -43.60
N ILE A 214 -14.12 27.83 -43.93
CA ILE A 214 -12.84 28.33 -44.44
C ILE A 214 -11.77 28.28 -43.34
N ASN A 215 -10.67 27.55 -43.60
CA ASN A 215 -9.53 27.44 -42.70
C ASN A 215 -8.47 28.52 -42.97
N GLN A 216 -8.36 29.00 -44.22
CA GLN A 216 -7.31 29.92 -44.64
C GLN A 216 -7.83 30.89 -45.70
N VAL A 217 -7.42 32.16 -45.60
CA VAL A 217 -7.74 33.23 -46.56
C VAL A 217 -6.44 33.94 -46.94
N GLN A 218 -6.03 33.85 -48.21
CA GLN A 218 -4.85 34.52 -48.75
C GLN A 218 -5.27 35.69 -49.62
N LEU A 219 -4.89 36.91 -49.26
CA LEU A 219 -5.02 38.08 -50.13
C LEU A 219 -3.82 38.12 -51.07
N GLN A 220 -4.05 38.14 -52.38
CA GLN A 220 -3.02 38.26 -53.41
C GLN A 220 -3.50 39.24 -54.49
N GLY A 221 -3.02 40.48 -54.43
CA GLY A 221 -3.47 41.54 -55.33
C GLY A 221 -4.99 41.73 -55.30
N ASP A 222 -5.63 41.70 -56.47
CA ASP A 222 -7.07 41.96 -56.62
C ASP A 222 -7.95 40.71 -56.39
N SER A 223 -7.39 39.64 -55.80
CA SER A 223 -8.12 38.39 -55.54
C SER A 223 -7.75 37.79 -54.19
N MET A 224 -8.61 36.91 -53.68
CA MET A 224 -8.37 36.10 -52.50
C MET A 224 -8.41 34.62 -52.84
N ILE A 225 -7.51 33.83 -52.26
CA ILE A 225 -7.55 32.37 -52.29
C ILE A 225 -8.09 31.90 -50.94
N ILE A 226 -9.25 31.25 -50.94
CA ILE A 226 -9.85 30.66 -49.75
C ILE A 226 -9.73 29.14 -49.82
N SER A 227 -9.44 28.50 -48.69
CA SER A 227 -9.32 27.04 -48.61
C SER A 227 -9.87 26.50 -47.29
N TRP A 228 -10.34 25.25 -47.34
CA TRP A 228 -10.94 24.54 -46.21
C TRP A 228 -10.46 23.09 -46.16
N SER A 229 -10.85 22.39 -45.11
CA SER A 229 -10.59 20.96 -44.93
C SER A 229 -11.89 20.17 -44.91
N ASP A 230 -12.05 19.20 -45.81
CA ASP A 230 -13.25 18.33 -45.89
C ASP A 230 -13.19 17.13 -44.94
N GLY A 231 -12.34 17.18 -43.90
CA GLY A 231 -12.05 16.03 -43.04
C GLY A 231 -11.32 14.87 -43.75
N ARG A 232 -11.04 14.99 -45.05
CA ARG A 232 -10.17 14.05 -45.76
C ARG A 232 -8.75 14.19 -45.23
N GLN A 233 -8.19 13.08 -44.77
CA GLN A 233 -6.80 13.01 -44.35
C GLN A 233 -5.89 13.55 -45.43
N SER A 234 -4.98 14.45 -45.04
CA SER A 234 -4.00 14.98 -45.98
C SER A 234 -3.15 13.85 -46.56
N PRO A 235 -2.56 14.00 -47.77
CA PRO A 235 -1.63 13.01 -48.32
C PRO A 235 -0.50 12.65 -47.35
N VAL A 236 -0.01 13.65 -46.60
CA VAL A 236 1.00 13.48 -45.55
C VAL A 236 0.46 12.62 -44.41
N GLN A 237 -0.76 12.90 -43.93
CA GLN A 237 -1.38 12.10 -42.88
C GLN A 237 -1.58 10.64 -43.31
N ARG A 238 -2.04 10.40 -44.54
CA ARG A 238 -2.17 9.04 -45.07
C ARG A 238 -0.82 8.32 -45.16
N GLN A 239 0.22 9.00 -45.66
CA GLN A 239 1.57 8.43 -45.70
C GLN A 239 2.08 8.09 -44.30
N ILE A 240 1.86 8.99 -43.32
CA ILE A 240 2.23 8.74 -41.93
C ILE A 240 1.49 7.54 -41.37
N GLU A 241 0.16 7.47 -41.48
CA GLU A 241 -0.61 6.33 -40.95
C GLU A 241 -0.33 5.02 -41.70
N THR A 242 0.13 5.08 -42.96
CA THR A 242 0.57 3.90 -43.70
C THR A 242 1.93 3.39 -43.20
N LEU A 243 2.88 4.28 -42.92
CA LEU A 243 4.21 3.92 -42.43
C LEU A 243 4.22 3.62 -40.92
N TYR A 244 3.32 4.25 -40.18
CA TYR A 244 3.20 4.24 -38.72
C TYR A 244 1.73 3.99 -38.33
N PRO A 245 1.21 2.77 -38.53
CA PRO A 245 -0.19 2.44 -38.25
C PRO A 245 -0.57 2.64 -36.77
N GLU A 246 0.40 2.60 -35.86
CA GLU A 246 0.24 2.91 -34.44
C GLU A 246 -0.20 4.36 -34.17
N ILE A 247 0.08 5.28 -35.10
CA ILE A 247 -0.40 6.66 -35.03
C ILE A 247 -1.89 6.70 -35.30
N GLY A 248 -2.37 5.98 -36.32
CA GLY A 248 -3.79 5.88 -36.65
C GLY A 248 -4.60 5.23 -35.52
N ASN A 249 -4.07 4.14 -34.95
CA ASN A 249 -4.74 3.40 -33.86
C ASN A 249 -4.47 3.98 -32.46
N LYS A 250 -3.65 5.04 -32.35
CA LYS A 250 -3.19 5.63 -31.09
C LYS A 250 -2.51 4.65 -30.12
N THR A 251 -2.00 3.51 -30.60
CA THR A 251 -1.32 2.50 -29.78
C THR A 251 0.08 2.92 -29.34
N HIS A 252 0.64 3.97 -29.97
CA HIS A 252 1.85 4.66 -29.51
C HIS A 252 1.66 5.43 -28.19
N LEU A 253 0.42 5.66 -27.76
CA LEU A 253 0.10 6.37 -26.52
C LEU A 253 -0.40 5.38 -25.46
N PRO A 254 0.10 5.48 -24.21
CA PRO A 254 -0.55 4.82 -23.09
C PRO A 254 -1.97 5.33 -22.91
N ARG A 255 -2.91 4.44 -22.63
CA ARG A 255 -4.32 4.77 -22.40
C ARG A 255 -4.76 4.31 -21.02
N MET A 256 -5.66 5.05 -20.40
CA MET A 256 -6.30 4.60 -19.16
C MET A 256 -7.40 3.59 -19.48
N GLY A 257 -7.54 2.61 -18.60
CA GLY A 257 -8.62 1.65 -18.60
C GLY A 257 -9.12 1.38 -17.19
N ARG A 258 -10.29 0.76 -17.10
CA ARG A 258 -10.88 0.33 -15.84
C ARG A 258 -11.01 -1.20 -15.84
N VAL A 259 -10.50 -1.82 -14.78
CA VAL A 259 -10.62 -3.26 -14.58
C VAL A 259 -12.09 -3.64 -14.39
N ILE A 260 -12.54 -4.63 -15.15
CA ILE A 260 -13.89 -5.18 -15.07
C ILE A 260 -13.90 -6.43 -14.18
N SER A 261 -12.97 -7.34 -14.41
CA SER A 261 -12.85 -8.58 -13.63
C SER A 261 -11.47 -9.21 -13.84
N PRO A 262 -10.99 -10.04 -12.89
CA PRO A 262 -10.02 -11.09 -13.19
C PRO A 262 -10.54 -11.99 -14.32
N THR A 263 -9.63 -12.50 -15.16
CA THR A 263 -10.01 -13.42 -16.25
C THR A 263 -10.25 -14.83 -15.72
N GLU A 264 -9.32 -15.37 -14.94
CA GLU A 264 -9.42 -16.67 -14.29
C GLU A 264 -8.50 -16.74 -13.05
N ASN A 265 -8.71 -17.76 -12.20
CA ASN A 265 -7.81 -18.06 -11.08
C ASN A 265 -6.55 -18.79 -11.58
N THR A 266 -5.43 -18.58 -10.91
CA THR A 266 -4.19 -19.36 -11.12
C THR A 266 -4.10 -20.50 -10.11
N THR A 267 -3.46 -21.59 -10.53
CA THR A 267 -3.10 -22.76 -9.71
C THR A 267 -1.59 -23.02 -9.80
N GLN A 268 -1.04 -23.80 -8.87
CA GLN A 268 0.41 -24.08 -8.87
C GLN A 268 0.85 -24.75 -10.18
N GLY A 269 1.97 -24.29 -10.76
CA GLY A 269 2.51 -24.80 -12.02
C GLY A 269 1.84 -24.25 -13.29
N ASP A 270 0.83 -23.39 -13.16
CA ASP A 270 0.21 -22.74 -14.32
C ASP A 270 1.22 -21.85 -15.08
N LEU A 271 1.28 -22.03 -16.40
CA LEU A 271 2.12 -21.22 -17.28
C LEU A 271 1.43 -19.90 -17.63
N HIS A 272 2.25 -18.84 -17.67
CA HIS A 272 1.85 -17.52 -18.17
C HIS A 272 2.57 -17.26 -19.49
N ASP A 273 1.85 -17.36 -20.60
CA ASP A 273 2.38 -17.12 -21.95
C ASP A 273 1.46 -16.19 -22.77
N GLU A 274 1.87 -15.88 -24.01
CA GLU A 274 1.13 -14.99 -24.91
C GLU A 274 -0.23 -15.57 -25.35
N PHE A 275 -0.40 -16.89 -25.37
CA PHE A 275 -1.65 -17.54 -25.77
C PHE A 275 -2.66 -17.59 -24.63
N ARG A 276 -2.17 -17.72 -23.39
CA ARG A 276 -3.00 -17.75 -22.18
C ARG A 276 -2.29 -17.02 -21.03
N PRO A 277 -2.37 -15.69 -20.98
CA PRO A 277 -1.85 -14.94 -19.85
C PRO A 277 -2.77 -15.15 -18.63
N ARG A 278 -2.52 -16.19 -17.83
CA ARG A 278 -3.42 -16.58 -16.73
C ARG A 278 -3.52 -15.53 -15.62
N TYR A 279 -2.46 -14.75 -15.42
CA TYR A 279 -2.46 -13.61 -14.49
C TYR A 279 -2.85 -12.33 -15.25
N ALA A 280 -4.12 -12.26 -15.63
CA ALA A 280 -4.68 -11.19 -16.44
C ALA A 280 -6.05 -10.73 -15.95
N VAL A 281 -6.47 -9.57 -16.45
CA VAL A 281 -7.77 -8.96 -16.18
C VAL A 281 -8.46 -8.51 -17.47
N ASN A 282 -9.78 -8.44 -17.44
CA ASN A 282 -10.56 -7.81 -18.49
C ASN A 282 -10.66 -6.31 -18.22
N VAL A 283 -10.44 -5.48 -19.25
CA VAL A 283 -10.30 -4.03 -19.12
C VAL A 283 -11.18 -3.28 -20.12
N GLN A 284 -11.95 -2.31 -19.62
CA GLN A 284 -12.65 -1.34 -20.46
C GLN A 284 -11.78 -0.10 -20.63
N LEU A 285 -11.41 0.24 -21.87
CA LEU A 285 -10.68 1.48 -22.12
C LEU A 285 -11.55 2.70 -21.78
N LEU A 286 -10.87 3.75 -21.28
CA LEU A 286 -11.45 5.03 -21.01
C LEU A 286 -11.14 6.01 -22.15
N ASP A 287 -12.05 6.96 -22.34
CA ASP A 287 -11.86 8.11 -23.19
C ASP A 287 -10.99 9.16 -22.48
N GLU A 288 -10.74 10.28 -23.17
CA GLU A 288 -9.88 11.35 -22.66
C GLU A 288 -10.47 12.06 -21.43
N ASN A 289 -11.76 11.87 -21.14
CA ASN A 289 -12.44 12.42 -19.99
C ASN A 289 -12.57 11.41 -18.83
N GLY A 290 -11.98 10.22 -18.97
CA GLY A 290 -12.03 9.17 -17.95
C GLY A 290 -13.36 8.41 -17.89
N THR A 291 -14.21 8.54 -18.91
CA THR A 291 -15.45 7.75 -19.05
C THR A 291 -15.22 6.54 -19.97
N PRO A 292 -16.03 5.47 -19.89
CA PRO A 292 -15.88 4.32 -20.79
C PRO A 292 -15.93 4.74 -22.26
N ASP A 293 -14.88 4.41 -23.02
CA ASP A 293 -14.82 4.68 -24.46
C ASP A 293 -15.74 3.71 -25.21
N LYS A 294 -16.92 4.22 -25.59
CA LYS A 294 -17.99 3.46 -26.26
C LYS A 294 -17.58 2.91 -27.63
N ASN A 295 -16.51 3.43 -28.23
CA ASN A 295 -16.02 2.97 -29.53
C ASN A 295 -14.99 1.85 -29.41
N THR A 296 -14.69 1.39 -28.19
CA THR A 296 -13.73 0.32 -27.93
C THR A 296 -14.40 -0.87 -27.26
N PRO A 297 -14.11 -2.10 -27.69
CA PRO A 297 -14.57 -3.30 -26.99
C PRO A 297 -13.86 -3.45 -25.64
N VAL A 298 -14.34 -4.38 -24.82
CA VAL A 298 -13.60 -4.84 -23.64
C VAL A 298 -12.38 -5.62 -24.09
N TYR A 299 -11.22 -5.29 -23.54
CA TYR A 299 -9.97 -5.98 -23.78
C TYR A 299 -9.91 -7.15 -22.81
N ASN A 300 -9.97 -8.37 -23.34
CA ASN A 300 -9.96 -9.57 -22.52
C ASN A 300 -8.53 -10.03 -22.24
N ALA A 301 -8.31 -10.59 -21.06
CA ALA A 301 -7.04 -11.21 -20.68
C ALA A 301 -5.82 -10.29 -20.89
N VAL A 302 -5.92 -9.03 -20.49
CA VAL A 302 -4.77 -8.11 -20.48
C VAL A 302 -3.84 -8.48 -19.32
N PRO A 303 -2.57 -8.83 -19.56
CA PRO A 303 -1.63 -9.24 -18.53
C PRO A 303 -1.44 -8.17 -17.45
N VAL A 304 -1.46 -8.59 -16.18
CA VAL A 304 -1.16 -7.75 -15.02
C VAL A 304 0.34 -7.80 -14.71
N PRO A 305 1.01 -6.67 -14.43
CA PRO A 305 2.42 -6.67 -14.11
C PRO A 305 2.67 -7.38 -12.77
N VAL A 306 3.74 -8.17 -12.70
CA VAL A 306 4.19 -8.85 -11.48
C VAL A 306 5.47 -8.17 -10.99
N PRO A 307 5.45 -7.44 -9.86
CA PRO A 307 6.66 -6.97 -9.21
C PRO A 307 7.56 -8.15 -8.82
N MET A 308 8.84 -8.07 -9.15
CA MET A 308 9.86 -9.11 -8.88
C MET A 308 9.52 -10.48 -9.51
N ALA A 309 9.08 -10.48 -10.77
CA ALA A 309 8.69 -11.69 -11.50
C ALA A 309 9.82 -12.73 -11.63
N GLY A 310 9.47 -14.00 -11.47
CA GLY A 310 10.29 -15.18 -11.75
C GLY A 310 9.46 -16.46 -11.67
N ASN A 311 10.07 -17.64 -11.89
CA ASN A 311 9.35 -18.91 -11.83
C ASN A 311 8.78 -19.16 -10.43
N GLU A 312 7.45 -19.19 -10.32
CA GLU A 312 6.72 -19.31 -9.05
C GLU A 312 7.12 -18.24 -7.99
N SER A 313 7.58 -17.06 -8.44
CA SER A 313 8.06 -15.99 -7.55
C SER A 313 7.59 -14.61 -7.97
N GLY A 314 7.31 -13.75 -6.99
CA GLY A 314 6.90 -12.36 -7.19
C GLY A 314 5.83 -11.91 -6.17
N ILE A 315 5.36 -10.67 -6.32
CA ILE A 315 4.25 -10.13 -5.54
C ILE A 315 2.98 -10.17 -6.40
N PHE A 316 2.04 -11.04 -6.06
CA PHE A 316 0.80 -11.23 -6.83
C PHE A 316 -0.39 -10.63 -6.09
N GLN A 317 -1.08 -9.70 -6.74
CA GLN A 317 -2.35 -9.15 -6.27
C GLN A 317 -3.23 -8.77 -7.46
N TYR A 318 -4.36 -9.44 -7.65
CA TYR A 318 -5.30 -9.02 -8.69
C TYR A 318 -5.85 -7.63 -8.35
N PRO A 319 -5.77 -6.66 -9.29
CA PRO A 319 -6.46 -5.39 -9.13
C PRO A 319 -7.98 -5.64 -9.02
N PRO A 320 -8.65 -5.14 -7.97
CA PRO A 320 -10.10 -5.30 -7.85
C PRO A 320 -10.86 -4.66 -9.02
N PRO A 321 -12.07 -5.14 -9.36
CA PRO A 321 -12.98 -4.46 -10.27
C PRO A 321 -13.13 -2.97 -9.93
N GLY A 322 -13.09 -2.11 -10.94
CA GLY A 322 -13.13 -0.66 -10.80
C GLY A 322 -11.76 0.01 -10.70
N THR A 323 -10.68 -0.73 -10.46
CA THR A 323 -9.31 -0.18 -10.42
C THR A 323 -8.93 0.45 -11.76
N ILE A 324 -8.34 1.65 -11.71
CA ILE A 324 -7.83 2.32 -12.91
C ILE A 324 -6.44 1.80 -13.23
N VAL A 325 -6.21 1.45 -14.49
CA VAL A 325 -4.94 0.91 -14.98
C VAL A 325 -4.46 1.69 -16.21
N THR A 326 -3.15 1.79 -16.39
CA THR A 326 -2.57 2.25 -17.65
C THR A 326 -2.26 1.05 -18.53
N LEU A 327 -2.79 1.09 -19.74
CA LEU A 327 -2.48 0.13 -20.80
C LEU A 327 -1.48 0.73 -21.77
N ALA A 328 -0.53 -0.09 -22.19
CA ALA A 328 0.34 0.17 -23.33
C ALA A 328 0.25 -0.99 -24.31
N HIS A 329 0.82 -0.81 -25.49
CA HIS A 329 0.92 -1.84 -26.52
C HIS A 329 2.39 -2.08 -26.81
N VAL A 330 2.86 -3.33 -26.63
CA VAL A 330 4.25 -3.69 -26.90
C VAL A 330 4.53 -3.43 -28.38
N ASP A 331 5.61 -2.70 -28.67
CA ASP A 331 6.00 -2.29 -30.03
C ASP A 331 4.89 -1.54 -30.81
N GLY A 332 3.93 -0.92 -30.12
CA GLY A 332 2.79 -0.23 -30.75
C GLY A 332 1.75 -1.19 -31.37
N ARG A 333 1.87 -2.50 -31.13
CA ARG A 333 1.01 -3.53 -31.72
C ARG A 333 -0.35 -3.65 -31.01
N PRO A 334 -1.48 -3.44 -31.70
CA PRO A 334 -2.82 -3.57 -31.09
C PRO A 334 -3.12 -4.94 -30.46
N ASP A 335 -2.48 -6.01 -30.94
CA ASP A 335 -2.66 -7.38 -30.46
C ASP A 335 -1.87 -7.71 -29.18
N LYS A 336 -1.00 -6.80 -28.72
CA LYS A 336 -0.16 -7.00 -27.52
C LYS A 336 -0.42 -5.97 -26.42
N PRO A 337 -1.66 -5.87 -25.89
CA PRO A 337 -1.96 -4.96 -24.79
C PRO A 337 -1.31 -5.48 -23.49
N ILE A 338 -0.74 -4.58 -22.70
CA ILE A 338 -0.18 -4.87 -21.37
C ILE A 338 -0.58 -3.78 -20.38
N ILE A 339 -0.77 -4.15 -19.11
CA ILE A 339 -0.89 -3.17 -18.03
C ILE A 339 0.51 -2.78 -17.56
N THR A 340 0.80 -1.49 -17.52
CA THR A 340 2.08 -0.96 -17.05
C THR A 340 1.99 -0.29 -15.68
N GLY A 341 0.78 0.01 -15.21
CA GLY A 341 0.57 0.60 -13.88
C GLY A 341 -0.86 0.49 -13.40
N THR A 342 -1.01 0.38 -12.08
CA THR A 342 -2.28 0.40 -11.33
C THR A 342 -2.37 1.68 -10.52
N HIS A 343 -3.50 2.39 -10.61
CA HIS A 343 -3.69 3.70 -9.99
C HIS A 343 -4.70 3.65 -8.86
N ALA A 344 -4.39 4.35 -7.76
CA ALA A 344 -5.29 4.49 -6.61
C ALA A 344 -6.39 5.55 -6.81
N SER A 345 -6.49 6.17 -7.98
CA SER A 345 -7.50 7.19 -8.28
C SER A 345 -8.92 6.64 -8.05
N GLY A 346 -9.69 7.32 -7.19
CA GLY A 346 -11.04 6.90 -6.81
C GLY A 346 -11.10 5.87 -5.68
N GLN A 347 -9.97 5.49 -5.08
CA GLN A 347 -9.89 4.58 -3.94
C GLN A 347 -9.54 5.33 -2.65
N SER A 348 -10.03 4.83 -1.52
CA SER A 348 -9.60 5.27 -0.18
C SER A 348 -8.20 4.73 0.12
N LEU A 349 -7.31 5.60 0.60
CA LEU A 349 -5.93 5.23 0.93
C LEU A 349 -5.80 4.81 2.40
N PRO A 350 -4.89 3.88 2.74
CA PRO A 350 -4.54 3.61 4.13
C PRO A 350 -3.75 4.77 4.75
N GLY A 351 -3.75 4.85 6.09
CA GLY A 351 -2.93 5.80 6.82
C GLY A 351 -1.45 5.45 6.76
N ILE A 352 -0.68 6.15 5.93
CA ILE A 352 0.76 5.94 5.72
C ILE A 352 1.51 7.28 5.76
N LYS A 353 2.68 7.30 6.41
CA LYS A 353 3.59 8.45 6.49
C LYS A 353 4.77 8.27 5.53
N PRO A 354 5.41 9.36 5.07
CA PRO A 354 6.65 9.28 4.33
C PRO A 354 7.72 8.46 5.08
N GLY A 355 8.35 7.51 4.39
CA GLY A 355 9.39 6.63 4.94
C GLY A 355 8.89 5.29 5.51
N GLU A 356 7.58 5.12 5.68
CA GLU A 356 7.01 3.82 6.08
C GLU A 356 6.84 2.88 4.88
N GLN A 357 6.81 1.59 5.16
CA GLN A 357 6.42 0.57 4.19
C GLN A 357 5.17 -0.15 4.70
N LEU A 358 4.15 -0.29 3.85
CA LEU A 358 2.87 -0.87 4.23
C LEU A 358 2.33 -1.77 3.13
N GLN A 359 2.15 -3.05 3.46
CA GLN A 359 1.37 -3.98 2.66
C GLN A 359 0.07 -4.27 3.41
N GLN A 360 -1.07 -3.90 2.84
CA GLN A 360 -2.36 -3.92 3.54
C GLN A 360 -3.48 -4.47 2.66
N GLN A 361 -4.29 -5.37 3.22
CA GLN A 361 -5.56 -5.81 2.61
C GLN A 361 -6.74 -4.97 3.11
N ARG A 362 -6.79 -4.72 4.43
CA ARG A 362 -7.74 -3.84 5.14
C ARG A 362 -7.10 -3.33 6.44
N ALA A 363 -7.74 -2.39 7.13
CA ALA A 363 -7.13 -1.68 8.26
C ALA A 363 -6.57 -2.60 9.36
N GLU A 364 -7.21 -3.76 9.60
CA GLU A 364 -6.84 -4.74 10.63
C GLU A 364 -5.96 -5.89 10.08
N VAL A 365 -5.60 -5.86 8.79
CA VAL A 365 -4.81 -6.93 8.14
C VAL A 365 -3.69 -6.33 7.30
N PHE A 366 -2.49 -6.31 7.89
CA PHE A 366 -1.33 -5.67 7.29
C PHE A 366 0.02 -6.21 7.79
N GLN A 367 1.05 -5.85 7.04
CA GLN A 367 2.45 -5.83 7.47
C GLN A 367 3.00 -4.42 7.28
N ARG A 368 3.59 -3.85 8.33
CA ARG A 368 4.07 -2.47 8.36
C ARG A 368 5.48 -2.40 8.91
N VAL A 369 6.31 -1.60 8.25
CA VAL A 369 7.59 -1.14 8.76
C VAL A 369 7.46 0.35 9.04
N HIS A 370 7.59 0.71 10.31
CA HIS A 370 7.56 2.10 10.77
C HIS A 370 8.89 2.80 10.48
N THR A 371 8.91 4.13 10.56
CA THR A 371 10.12 4.93 10.28
C THR A 371 11.28 4.66 11.25
N ASP A 372 11.00 4.16 12.46
CA ASP A 372 11.99 3.77 13.46
C ASP A 372 12.52 2.34 13.26
N GLY A 373 12.07 1.65 12.21
CA GLY A 373 12.41 0.26 11.93
C GLY A 373 11.53 -0.76 12.66
N THR A 374 10.52 -0.35 13.42
CA THR A 374 9.58 -1.27 14.07
C THR A 374 8.79 -2.05 13.02
N TRP A 375 8.81 -3.37 13.12
CA TRP A 375 7.98 -4.27 12.31
C TRP A 375 6.70 -4.64 13.06
N GLN A 376 5.55 -4.47 12.40
CA GLN A 376 4.24 -4.85 12.93
C GLN A 376 3.51 -5.73 11.90
N ARG A 377 2.98 -6.85 12.39
CA ARG A 377 2.13 -7.76 11.61
C ARG A 377 0.83 -7.99 12.38
N GLU A 378 -0.30 -7.75 11.72
CA GLU A 378 -1.62 -7.86 12.34
C GLU A 378 -2.58 -8.61 11.44
N THR A 379 -3.43 -9.44 12.05
CA THR A 379 -4.56 -10.09 11.39
C THR A 379 -5.62 -10.47 12.41
N ASP A 380 -6.88 -10.39 11.99
CA ASP A 380 -8.07 -10.89 12.65
C ASP A 380 -8.36 -12.39 12.34
N GLN A 381 -7.47 -13.05 11.59
CA GLN A 381 -7.57 -14.45 11.19
C GLN A 381 -6.34 -15.25 11.66
N VAL A 382 -6.07 -16.40 11.02
CA VAL A 382 -5.01 -17.33 11.42
C VAL A 382 -3.68 -16.97 10.78
N ILE A 383 -2.60 -16.92 11.58
CA ILE A 383 -1.22 -16.97 11.11
C ILE A 383 -0.76 -18.43 11.09
N ARG A 384 -0.36 -18.95 9.91
CA ARG A 384 0.29 -20.26 9.76
C ARG A 384 1.75 -20.07 9.36
N GLU A 385 2.65 -20.67 10.10
CA GLU A 385 4.09 -20.64 9.85
C GLU A 385 4.61 -22.09 9.80
N LYS A 386 5.31 -22.44 8.71
CA LYS A 386 5.98 -23.74 8.52
C LYS A 386 7.40 -23.47 8.07
N SER A 387 8.38 -23.93 8.81
CA SER A 387 9.80 -23.79 8.49
C SER A 387 10.56 -25.05 8.92
N THR A 388 11.72 -25.27 8.31
CA THR A 388 12.67 -26.31 8.76
C THR A 388 13.31 -25.89 10.08
N ASP A 389 13.84 -24.67 10.11
CA ASP A 389 14.44 -24.05 11.29
C ASP A 389 13.67 -22.80 11.69
N ARG A 390 13.56 -22.54 13.00
CA ARG A 390 13.04 -21.29 13.55
C ARG A 390 13.92 -20.87 14.73
N ILE A 391 14.70 -19.81 14.53
CA ILE A 391 15.58 -19.24 15.56
C ILE A 391 15.01 -17.88 15.95
N ILE A 392 14.82 -17.66 17.25
CA ILE A 392 14.34 -16.38 17.81
C ILE A 392 15.42 -15.90 18.77
N GLN A 393 15.95 -14.70 18.51
CA GLN A 393 16.93 -14.04 19.37
C GLN A 393 16.41 -12.64 19.70
N ASN A 394 16.21 -12.37 20.97
CA ASN A 394 15.71 -11.10 21.49
C ASN A 394 16.21 -10.85 22.92
N THR A 395 16.10 -9.61 23.37
CA THR A 395 16.38 -9.25 24.78
C THR A 395 15.19 -9.58 25.68
N THR A 396 13.97 -9.38 25.16
CA THR A 396 12.72 -9.59 25.89
C THR A 396 11.69 -10.24 24.97
N GLU A 397 11.03 -11.31 25.43
CA GLU A 397 9.88 -11.94 24.77
C GLU A 397 8.69 -11.96 25.71
N THR A 398 7.54 -11.46 25.24
CA THR A 398 6.25 -11.57 25.94
C THR A 398 5.26 -12.32 25.07
N ARG A 399 4.54 -13.27 25.66
CA ARG A 399 3.50 -14.04 24.98
C ARG A 399 2.25 -14.10 25.85
N THR A 400 1.13 -13.65 25.30
CA THR A 400 -0.19 -13.80 25.91
C THR A 400 -1.02 -14.71 25.02
N SER A 401 -1.59 -15.76 25.60
CA SER A 401 -2.40 -16.73 24.86
C SER A 401 -3.46 -17.32 25.78
N THR A 402 -4.68 -17.49 25.29
CA THR A 402 -5.76 -18.17 26.03
C THR A 402 -5.51 -19.67 26.12
N THR A 403 -5.03 -20.27 25.02
CA THR A 403 -4.70 -21.70 24.96
C THR A 403 -3.38 -21.86 24.21
N ARG A 404 -2.48 -22.69 24.75
CA ARG A 404 -1.18 -23.01 24.13
C ARG A 404 -0.96 -24.52 24.19
N ASN A 405 -0.98 -25.16 23.03
CA ASN A 405 -0.62 -26.56 22.87
C ASN A 405 0.77 -26.66 22.24
N ILE A 406 1.65 -27.46 22.82
CA ILE A 406 3.00 -27.70 22.32
C ILE A 406 3.20 -29.21 22.22
N THR A 407 3.60 -29.68 21.04
CA THR A 407 4.00 -31.07 20.82
C THR A 407 5.43 -31.08 20.32
N VAL A 408 6.32 -31.69 21.08
CA VAL A 408 7.72 -31.90 20.71
C VAL A 408 7.93 -33.40 20.52
N LYS A 409 8.31 -33.82 19.32
CA LYS A 409 8.46 -35.24 18.99
C LYS A 409 9.78 -35.86 19.47
N ALA A 410 10.75 -35.00 19.75
CA ALA A 410 12.07 -35.38 20.24
C ALA A 410 12.36 -34.60 21.53
N ASN A 411 13.49 -33.91 21.60
CA ASN A 411 13.94 -33.25 22.83
C ASN A 411 13.35 -31.84 22.98
N ASN A 412 12.95 -31.49 24.20
CA ASN A 412 12.67 -30.12 24.62
C ASN A 412 13.61 -29.75 25.76
N THR A 413 14.53 -28.82 25.51
CA THR A 413 15.48 -28.35 26.52
C THR A 413 15.18 -26.91 26.87
N ILE A 414 14.98 -26.65 28.17
CA ILE A 414 14.79 -25.31 28.71
C ILE A 414 15.94 -25.03 29.68
N THR A 415 16.80 -24.07 29.35
CA THR A 415 17.87 -23.61 30.23
C THR A 415 17.55 -22.21 30.71
N VAL A 416 17.27 -22.08 32.01
CA VAL A 416 17.04 -20.79 32.66
C VAL A 416 18.17 -20.56 33.65
N LEU A 417 19.04 -19.57 33.37
CA LEU A 417 20.14 -19.20 34.27
C LEU A 417 19.65 -18.44 35.51
N GLY A 418 18.54 -17.71 35.36
CA GLY A 418 17.85 -17.05 36.45
C GLY A 418 16.76 -17.93 37.07
N THR A 419 15.73 -17.28 37.61
CA THR A 419 14.59 -17.98 38.22
C THR A 419 13.57 -18.42 37.17
N HIS A 420 13.21 -19.70 37.17
CA HIS A 420 12.04 -20.21 36.45
C HIS A 420 10.85 -20.30 37.41
N LYS A 421 9.77 -19.58 37.13
CA LYS A 421 8.54 -19.57 37.94
C LYS A 421 7.36 -20.11 37.13
N LEU A 422 6.70 -21.13 37.65
CA LEU A 422 5.45 -21.66 37.12
C LEU A 422 4.34 -21.43 38.14
N MET A 423 3.30 -20.69 37.75
CA MET A 423 2.06 -20.56 38.51
C MET A 423 0.94 -21.17 37.66
N SER A 424 0.36 -22.26 38.14
CA SER A 424 -0.70 -22.98 37.45
C SER A 424 -1.75 -23.46 38.44
N GLY A 425 -3.01 -23.54 38.02
CA GLY A 425 -4.07 -24.16 38.81
C GLY A 425 -3.87 -25.68 38.97
N HIS A 426 -3.18 -26.32 38.02
CA HIS A 426 -2.86 -27.75 38.06
C HIS A 426 -1.57 -28.05 37.28
N ILE A 427 -0.75 -28.97 37.79
CA ILE A 427 0.50 -29.41 37.15
C ILE A 427 0.53 -30.94 37.21
N GLN A 428 0.78 -31.58 36.07
CA GLN A 428 0.96 -33.03 35.97
C GLN A 428 2.26 -33.32 35.22
N HIS A 429 3.15 -34.08 35.86
CA HIS A 429 4.37 -34.61 35.23
C HIS A 429 4.21 -36.12 35.11
N ILE A 430 4.35 -36.63 33.90
CA ILE A 430 4.34 -38.07 33.62
C ILE A 430 5.60 -38.35 32.81
N ALA A 431 6.39 -39.33 33.24
CA ALA A 431 7.56 -39.80 32.53
C ALA A 431 7.41 -41.31 32.28
N ASP A 432 7.61 -41.73 31.04
CA ASP A 432 7.80 -43.14 30.67
C ASP A 432 9.30 -43.47 30.70
N GLY A 433 9.84 -43.51 31.92
CA GLY A 433 11.27 -43.58 32.21
C GLY A 433 11.63 -42.81 33.48
N ASP A 434 12.86 -42.30 33.54
CA ASP A 434 13.37 -41.61 34.73
C ASP A 434 12.74 -40.21 34.90
N TYR A 435 12.31 -39.91 36.13
CA TYR A 435 11.92 -38.57 36.55
C TYR A 435 12.86 -38.09 37.67
N ALA A 436 13.66 -37.07 37.39
CA ALA A 436 14.65 -36.55 38.32
C ALA A 436 14.36 -35.10 38.70
N VAL A 437 14.39 -34.81 40.01
CA VAL A 437 14.33 -33.46 40.58
C VAL A 437 15.48 -33.32 41.56
N ALA A 438 16.33 -32.32 41.35
CA ALA A 438 17.50 -32.07 42.19
C ALA A 438 17.58 -30.59 42.59
N ALA A 439 17.94 -30.34 43.84
CA ALA A 439 18.24 -29.01 44.36
C ALA A 439 19.47 -29.09 45.27
N THR A 440 20.44 -28.20 45.07
CA THR A 440 21.71 -28.21 45.84
C THR A 440 21.58 -27.56 47.22
N LYS A 441 20.53 -26.78 47.45
CA LYS A 441 20.29 -26.08 48.72
C LYS A 441 19.05 -26.58 49.44
N LYS A 442 17.87 -26.35 48.84
CA LYS A 442 16.59 -26.63 49.49
C LYS A 442 15.59 -27.16 48.48
N LEU A 443 14.97 -28.29 48.81
CA LEU A 443 13.79 -28.81 48.15
C LEU A 443 12.63 -28.71 49.16
N ILE A 444 11.53 -28.06 48.78
CA ILE A 444 10.32 -27.97 49.60
C ILE A 444 9.17 -28.57 48.81
N GLN A 445 8.46 -29.50 49.41
CA GLN A 445 7.19 -30.02 48.94
C GLN A 445 6.17 -29.77 50.03
N HIS A 446 5.06 -29.12 49.67
CA HIS A 446 3.98 -28.80 50.59
C HIS A 446 2.66 -29.04 49.89
N ALA A 447 1.80 -29.83 50.54
CA ALA A 447 0.46 -30.17 50.08
C ALA A 447 -0.38 -30.59 51.30
N ASP A 448 -1.71 -30.50 51.18
CA ASP A 448 -2.63 -30.99 52.21
C ASP A 448 -2.60 -32.52 52.34
N SER A 449 -2.33 -33.22 51.23
CA SER A 449 -2.12 -34.67 51.19
C SER A 449 -1.04 -35.00 50.16
N ALA A 450 -0.31 -36.09 50.42
CA ALA A 450 0.70 -36.62 49.51
C ALA A 450 0.68 -38.15 49.59
N GLU A 451 0.77 -38.80 48.44
CA GLU A 451 0.88 -40.24 48.31
C GLU A 451 2.13 -40.55 47.50
N LEU A 452 2.87 -41.56 47.95
CA LEU A 452 4.07 -42.04 47.29
C LEU A 452 3.98 -43.56 47.25
N ASP A 453 3.78 -44.11 46.05
CA ASP A 453 3.80 -45.54 45.79
C ASP A 453 5.09 -45.90 45.05
N VAL A 454 5.85 -46.85 45.61
CA VAL A 454 7.13 -47.30 45.09
C VAL A 454 7.16 -48.82 45.09
N THR A 455 7.08 -49.42 43.91
CA THR A 455 6.91 -50.88 43.75
C THR A 455 8.17 -51.70 44.08
N HIS A 456 9.36 -51.13 43.87
CA HIS A 456 10.62 -51.87 43.98
C HIS A 456 11.46 -51.45 45.19
N GLN A 457 12.03 -50.24 45.16
CA GLN A 457 12.94 -49.77 46.19
C GLN A 457 12.76 -48.28 46.45
N TRP A 458 12.55 -47.94 47.72
CA TRP A 458 12.64 -46.58 48.23
C TRP A 458 13.88 -46.46 49.11
N GLN A 459 14.78 -45.54 48.77
CA GLN A 459 16.01 -45.30 49.51
C GLN A 459 16.17 -43.80 49.80
N THR A 460 16.50 -43.50 51.04
CA THR A 460 16.88 -42.16 51.48
C THR A 460 18.29 -42.20 52.07
N SER A 461 19.10 -41.20 51.75
CA SER A 461 20.44 -41.01 52.33
C SER A 461 20.54 -39.56 52.76
N THR A 462 20.80 -39.34 54.04
CA THR A 462 20.88 -38.01 54.64
C THR A 462 21.73 -38.06 55.90
N GLU A 463 22.36 -36.94 56.25
CA GLU A 463 23.04 -36.78 57.54
C GLU A 463 22.04 -36.79 58.71
N SER A 464 20.81 -36.30 58.49
CA SER A 464 19.77 -36.23 59.52
C SER A 464 18.37 -36.30 58.91
N THR A 465 17.44 -36.96 59.61
CA THR A 465 16.03 -37.04 59.23
C THR A 465 15.14 -36.91 60.46
N THR A 466 14.01 -36.20 60.29
CA THR A 466 13.00 -36.00 61.32
C THR A 466 11.63 -36.27 60.73
N HIS A 467 10.87 -37.17 61.33
CA HIS A 467 9.49 -37.47 60.95
C HIS A 467 8.54 -36.91 62.01
N ASN A 468 7.97 -35.73 61.75
CA ASN A 468 7.00 -35.11 62.66
C ASN A 468 5.59 -35.55 62.29
N VAL A 469 5.08 -36.57 62.98
CA VAL A 469 3.72 -37.08 62.78
C VAL A 469 2.84 -36.65 63.95
N ALA A 470 1.88 -35.77 63.68
CA ALA A 470 1.04 -35.15 64.73
C ALA A 470 -0.04 -36.09 65.31
N LYS A 471 -0.40 -37.14 64.56
CA LYS A 471 -1.40 -38.13 64.97
C LYS A 471 -0.78 -39.52 64.99
N THR A 472 -1.15 -40.37 64.03
CA THR A 472 -0.74 -41.76 63.98
C THR A 472 0.36 -41.97 62.94
N LEU A 473 1.46 -42.58 63.35
CA LEU A 473 2.42 -43.22 62.46
C LEU A 473 2.14 -44.74 62.49
N GLU A 474 1.83 -45.32 61.33
CA GLU A 474 1.59 -46.76 61.18
C GLU A 474 2.62 -47.37 60.22
N GLU A 475 3.32 -48.41 60.67
CA GLU A 475 4.33 -49.12 59.88
C GLU A 475 3.88 -50.57 59.64
N LYS A 476 3.32 -50.86 58.46
CA LYS A 476 2.92 -52.21 58.05
C LYS A 476 4.03 -52.88 57.26
N ILE A 477 4.71 -53.85 57.86
CA ILE A 477 5.84 -54.55 57.23
C ILE A 477 5.45 -56.01 56.98
N GLY A 478 5.37 -56.41 55.71
CA GLY A 478 4.93 -57.76 55.32
C GLY A 478 5.93 -58.88 55.62
N ARG A 479 7.22 -58.55 55.83
CA ARG A 479 8.27 -59.52 56.16
C ARG A 479 9.07 -59.06 57.38
N ILE A 480 10.20 -58.40 57.18
CA ILE A 480 11.17 -58.09 58.25
C ILE A 480 11.24 -56.58 58.45
N LYS A 481 10.99 -56.12 59.68
CA LYS A 481 11.38 -54.77 60.13
C LYS A 481 12.77 -54.85 60.75
N LYS A 482 13.74 -54.13 60.19
CA LYS A 482 15.11 -54.01 60.74
C LYS A 482 15.34 -52.57 61.18
N SER A 483 15.54 -52.36 62.48
CA SER A 483 15.93 -51.07 63.08
C SER A 483 17.29 -51.25 63.73
N VAL A 484 18.28 -50.46 63.31
CA VAL A 484 19.67 -50.57 63.76
C VAL A 484 20.20 -49.18 64.08
N ALA A 485 20.75 -49.02 65.27
CA ALA A 485 21.47 -47.81 65.69
C ALA A 485 22.92 -48.17 66.02
N GLY A 486 23.88 -47.35 65.57
CA GLY A 486 25.31 -47.58 65.82
C GLY A 486 25.78 -47.24 67.24
N GLN A 487 25.01 -46.42 67.96
CA GLN A 487 25.31 -46.02 69.35
C GLN A 487 24.16 -46.35 70.30
N MET A 488 22.96 -45.81 70.05
CA MET A 488 21.82 -45.94 70.94
C MET A 488 20.51 -45.95 70.16
N GLN A 489 19.60 -46.86 70.52
CA GLN A 489 18.21 -46.84 70.08
C GLN A 489 17.31 -46.46 71.26
N GLN A 490 16.50 -45.42 71.09
CA GLN A 490 15.55 -44.95 72.11
C GLN A 490 14.12 -45.17 71.63
N ILE A 491 13.31 -45.85 72.45
CA ILE A 491 11.85 -45.96 72.30
C ILE A 491 11.25 -45.36 73.57
N ILE A 492 10.66 -44.17 73.44
CA ILE A 492 10.15 -43.38 74.57
C ILE A 492 8.65 -43.20 74.38
N ALA A 493 7.86 -43.76 75.30
CA ALA A 493 6.41 -43.60 75.36
C ALA A 493 5.95 -43.72 76.82
N PRO A 494 4.79 -43.16 77.20
CA PRO A 494 4.22 -43.38 78.53
C PRO A 494 4.04 -44.87 78.86
N GLN A 495 3.65 -45.68 77.87
CA GLN A 495 3.62 -47.14 77.97
C GLN A 495 4.17 -47.77 76.69
N VAL A 496 4.93 -48.84 76.83
CA VAL A 496 5.55 -49.59 75.73
C VAL A 496 4.94 -50.99 75.64
N TRP A 497 4.64 -51.41 74.41
CA TRP A 497 4.19 -52.75 74.06
C TRP A 497 5.20 -53.40 73.11
N PHE A 498 5.66 -54.60 73.44
CA PHE A 498 6.56 -55.37 72.59
C PHE A 498 6.09 -56.82 72.49
N GLY A 499 5.51 -57.20 71.35
CA GLY A 499 4.99 -58.55 71.13
C GLY A 499 3.84 -58.60 70.12
N SER A 500 2.88 -59.51 70.30
CA SER A 500 1.71 -59.67 69.43
C SER A 500 0.56 -58.77 69.85
N ASN A 501 -0.62 -58.85 69.22
CA ASN A 501 -1.80 -58.10 69.67
C ASN A 501 -2.35 -58.54 71.05
N THR A 502 -1.93 -59.71 71.54
CA THR A 502 -2.44 -60.31 72.78
C THR A 502 -1.37 -60.54 73.83
N ILE A 503 -0.09 -60.57 73.44
CA ILE A 503 1.03 -60.85 74.34
C ILE A 503 2.03 -59.69 74.27
N ASN A 504 2.18 -58.97 75.38
CA ASN A 504 3.33 -58.10 75.62
C ASN A 504 4.43 -58.91 76.30
N THR A 505 5.51 -59.18 75.58
CA THR A 505 6.64 -59.95 76.13
C THR A 505 7.33 -59.25 77.30
N LEU A 506 7.16 -57.93 77.46
CA LEU A 506 7.66 -57.18 78.62
C LEU A 506 6.91 -57.54 79.91
N ASN A 507 5.66 -58.01 79.82
CA ASN A 507 4.91 -58.47 81.00
C ASN A 507 5.62 -59.64 81.68
N LEU A 508 6.40 -60.45 80.94
CA LEU A 508 7.22 -61.50 81.52
C LEU A 508 8.18 -60.98 82.60
N MET A 509 8.69 -59.74 82.45
CA MET A 509 9.56 -59.13 83.47
C MET A 509 8.77 -58.83 84.76
N LEU A 510 7.51 -58.40 84.63
CA LEU A 510 6.63 -58.14 85.77
C LEU A 510 6.19 -59.45 86.43
N ASP A 511 5.84 -60.45 85.63
CA ASP A 511 5.45 -61.78 86.09
C ASP A 511 6.61 -62.50 86.78
N LEU A 512 7.84 -62.32 86.29
CA LEU A 512 9.04 -62.83 86.94
C LEU A 512 9.29 -62.13 88.28
N CYS A 513 9.15 -60.80 88.36
CA CYS A 513 9.23 -60.08 89.64
C CYS A 513 8.18 -60.59 90.63
N ASP A 514 6.96 -60.86 90.17
CA ASP A 514 5.89 -61.42 90.99
C ASP A 514 6.21 -62.85 91.46
N THR A 515 6.69 -63.70 90.56
CA THR A 515 7.09 -65.07 90.86
C THR A 515 8.23 -65.10 91.89
N VAL A 516 9.23 -64.23 91.74
CA VAL A 516 10.34 -64.08 92.70
C VAL A 516 9.84 -63.58 94.04
N GLN A 517 8.91 -62.61 94.05
CA GLN A 517 8.29 -62.11 95.27
C GLN A 517 7.56 -63.25 96.02
N GLN A 518 6.72 -64.02 95.32
CA GLN A 518 6.00 -65.15 95.90
C GLN A 518 6.95 -66.25 96.39
N LEU A 519 7.98 -66.59 95.61
CA LEU A 519 8.98 -67.59 95.98
C LEU A 519 9.74 -67.17 97.25
N ALA A 520 10.16 -65.91 97.32
CA ALA A 520 10.85 -65.37 98.48
C ALA A 520 9.94 -65.38 99.73
N GLN A 521 8.66 -65.03 99.59
CA GLN A 521 7.69 -65.11 100.69
C GLN A 521 7.49 -66.55 101.18
N LEU A 522 7.24 -67.50 100.26
CA LEU A 522 7.12 -68.91 100.61
C LEU A 522 8.39 -69.44 101.28
N THR A 523 9.57 -69.02 100.80
CA THR A 523 10.87 -69.37 101.39
C THR A 523 11.08 -68.71 102.75
N ALA A 524 10.63 -67.48 102.98
CA ALA A 524 10.70 -66.85 104.29
C ALA A 524 9.77 -67.54 105.31
N GLN A 525 8.66 -68.11 104.83
CA GLN A 525 7.60 -68.69 105.65
C GLN A 525 7.68 -70.21 105.85
N HIS A 526 8.56 -70.92 105.12
CA HIS A 526 8.67 -72.37 105.26
C HIS A 526 9.13 -72.78 106.66
N THR A 527 8.77 -73.99 107.09
CA THR A 527 9.16 -74.54 108.39
C THR A 527 9.65 -75.97 108.26
N HIS A 528 10.53 -76.40 109.18
CA HIS A 528 11.06 -77.76 109.23
C HIS A 528 10.54 -78.51 110.47
N THR A 529 9.96 -79.69 110.28
CA THR A 529 9.30 -80.47 111.34
C THR A 529 10.28 -81.01 112.40
N ASN A 530 11.55 -81.18 112.05
CA ASN A 530 12.64 -81.66 112.90
C ASN A 530 13.26 -80.57 113.80
N ASN A 531 12.81 -79.31 113.73
CA ASN A 531 13.30 -78.21 114.57
C ASN A 531 12.15 -77.31 115.10
N GLY A 532 11.14 -77.92 115.72
CA GLY A 532 10.05 -77.21 116.41
C GLY A 532 9.12 -76.37 115.52
N SER A 533 9.06 -76.63 114.21
CA SER A 533 8.29 -75.82 113.25
C SER A 533 8.70 -74.35 113.21
N SER A 534 9.99 -74.05 113.44
CA SER A 534 10.54 -72.71 113.35
C SER A 534 10.83 -72.30 111.89
N GLN A 535 10.64 -71.02 111.58
CA GLN A 535 11.04 -70.40 110.31
C GLN A 535 12.57 -70.29 110.20
N PRO A 536 13.13 -70.03 109.01
CA PRO A 536 14.57 -69.81 108.83
C PRO A 536 15.10 -68.68 109.71
N THR A 537 16.32 -68.83 110.23
CA THR A 537 16.97 -67.81 111.09
C THR A 537 17.21 -66.47 110.37
N ASN A 538 17.18 -66.47 109.04
CA ASN A 538 17.30 -65.29 108.17
C ASN A 538 15.98 -64.88 107.48
N SER A 539 14.82 -65.35 107.95
CA SER A 539 13.49 -65.12 107.33
C SER A 539 13.19 -63.64 107.02
N GLY A 540 13.47 -62.72 107.96
CA GLY A 540 13.24 -61.28 107.73
C GLY A 540 14.10 -60.68 106.60
N SER A 541 15.32 -61.18 106.42
CA SER A 541 16.17 -60.77 105.29
C SER A 541 15.62 -61.30 103.96
N ILE A 542 15.05 -62.51 103.94
CA ILE A 542 14.40 -63.09 102.75
C ILE A 542 13.13 -62.32 102.38
N ASP A 543 12.31 -61.94 103.36
CA ASP A 543 11.09 -61.15 103.11
C ASP A 543 11.40 -59.73 102.62
N THR A 544 12.53 -59.16 103.04
CA THR A 544 13.05 -57.91 102.47
C THR A 544 13.34 -58.04 100.97
N VAL A 545 13.82 -59.21 100.51
CA VAL A 545 14.00 -59.50 99.07
C VAL A 545 12.65 -59.55 98.34
N ALA A 546 11.62 -60.12 98.95
CA ALA A 546 10.27 -60.10 98.39
C ALA A 546 9.75 -58.67 98.20
N SER A 547 9.96 -57.81 99.19
CA SER A 547 9.59 -56.38 99.13
C SER A 547 10.34 -55.64 98.02
N MET A 548 11.64 -55.93 97.83
CA MET A 548 12.42 -55.35 96.72
C MET A 548 11.86 -55.76 95.35
N ALA A 549 11.49 -57.03 95.17
CA ALA A 549 10.89 -57.51 93.93
C ALA A 549 9.52 -56.85 93.64
N GLY A 550 8.68 -56.69 94.66
CA GLY A 550 7.41 -55.96 94.55
C GLY A 550 7.60 -54.49 94.17
N ASN A 551 8.59 -53.80 94.75
CA ASN A 551 8.91 -52.41 94.41
C ASN A 551 9.42 -52.26 92.97
N LEU A 552 10.22 -53.21 92.48
CA LEU A 552 10.66 -53.23 91.07
C LEU A 552 9.48 -53.43 90.13
N LYS A 553 8.57 -54.37 90.43
CA LYS A 553 7.34 -54.58 89.68
C LYS A 553 6.53 -53.28 89.57
N ALA A 554 6.30 -52.60 90.70
CA ALA A 554 5.55 -51.34 90.75
C ALA A 554 6.22 -50.21 89.95
N LYS A 555 7.56 -50.13 89.98
CA LYS A 555 8.32 -49.13 89.20
C LYS A 555 8.15 -49.35 87.71
N TYR A 556 8.37 -50.58 87.22
CA TYR A 556 8.39 -50.88 85.79
C TYR A 556 6.99 -51.07 85.19
N SER A 557 5.95 -51.38 85.99
CA SER A 557 4.57 -51.46 85.51
C SER A 557 4.02 -50.11 85.02
N THR A 558 4.65 -48.99 85.38
CA THR A 558 4.25 -47.65 84.91
C THR A 558 4.53 -47.44 83.43
N VAL A 559 5.54 -48.14 82.88
CA VAL A 559 6.01 -47.97 81.49
C VAL A 559 5.77 -49.21 80.62
N ILE A 560 5.40 -50.35 81.21
CA ILE A 560 5.01 -51.55 80.47
C ILE A 560 3.49 -51.55 80.32
N LYS A 561 3.00 -51.64 79.08
CA LYS A 561 1.57 -51.77 78.81
C LYS A 561 1.11 -53.17 79.24
N GLN A 562 0.30 -53.25 80.29
CA GLN A 562 -0.27 -54.52 80.77
C GLN A 562 -1.33 -55.06 79.83
#